data_AF-A0A3D4YS12-F1
#
_entry.id   AF-A0A3D4YS12-F1
#
_cell.length_a   1.000
_cell.length_b   1.000
_cell.length_c   1.000
_cell.angle_alpha   90.00
_cell.angle_beta   90.00
_cell.angle_gamma   90.00
#
_symmetry.space_group_name_H-M   'P 1'
#
loop_
_entity.id
_entity.type
_entity.pdbx_description
1 polymer ?
#
loop_
_entity_poly.entity_id
_entity_poly.type
_entity_poly.pdbx_seq_one_letter_code
_entity_poly.pdbx_strand_id
1 'polypeptide(L)' 'MLTLIGIVIVVIGFVLRINPLLVVTVAGLATGIASGLAPLEVVAAFGKAFITSRYVAIVWLVL' A
#
# COMPACT_ATOMS: atom_id res chain seq x y z
N MET A 1 -5.23 3.12 -16.22
CA MET A 1 -5.28 4.59 -16.02
C MET A 1 -5.80 4.95 -14.62
N LEU A 2 -6.82 4.28 -14.06
CA LEU A 2 -7.29 4.50 -12.66
C LEU A 2 -6.37 3.91 -11.57
N THR A 3 -5.31 3.20 -11.95
CA THR A 3 -4.39 2.49 -11.04
C THR A 3 -3.65 3.41 -10.07
N LEU A 4 -3.55 4.72 -10.35
CA LEU A 4 -2.90 5.68 -9.46
C LEU A 4 -3.86 6.29 -8.41
N ILE A 5 -5.11 5.84 -8.33
CA ILE A 5 -6.08 6.40 -7.39
C ILE A 5 -5.66 6.25 -5.92
N GLY A 6 -4.84 5.23 -5.61
CA GLY A 6 -4.26 5.04 -4.30
C GLY A 6 -3.43 6.25 -3.83
N ILE A 7 -2.74 6.95 -4.73
CA ILE A 7 -1.94 8.13 -4.39
C ILE A 7 -2.84 9.25 -3.85
N VAL A 8 -3.99 9.47 -4.49
CA VAL A 8 -4.96 10.48 -4.06
C VAL A 8 -5.51 10.11 -2.68
N ILE A 9 -5.81 8.83 -2.44
CA ILE A 9 -6.27 8.33 -1.13
C ILE A 9 -5.21 8.56 -0.05
N VAL A 10 -3.94 8.29 -0.34
CA VAL A 10 -2.83 8.52 0.60
C VAL A 10 -2.70 10.01 0.94
N VAL A 11 -2.69 10.87 -0.07
CA VAL A 11 -2.57 12.33 0.12
C VAL A 11 -3.71 12.85 0.99
N ILE A 12 -4.96 12.50 0.67
CA ILE A 12 -6.12 12.93 1.46
C ILE A 12 -6.05 12.38 2.89
N GLY A 13 -5.74 11.09 3.05
CA GLY A 13 -5.66 10.47 4.38
C GLY A 13 -4.60 11.08 5.28
N PHE A 14 -3.46 11.48 4.72
CA PHE A 14 -2.39 12.15 5.46
C PHE A 14 -2.73 13.61 5.77
N VAL A 15 -3.36 14.34 4.85
CA VAL A 15 -3.86 15.70 5.10
C VAL A 15 -4.87 15.69 6.26
N LEU A 16 -5.76 14.69 6.29
CA LEU A 16 -6.72 14.49 7.37
C LEU A 16 -6.12 13.90 8.66
N ARG A 17 -4.80 13.63 8.68
CA ARG A 17 -4.07 13.05 9.82
C ARG A 17 -4.68 11.73 10.33
N ILE A 18 -5.29 10.96 9.45
CA ILE A 18 -5.81 9.63 9.77
C ILE A 18 -4.62 8.69 10.00
N ASN A 19 -4.82 7.66 10.83
CA ASN A 19 -3.81 6.64 11.08
C ASN A 19 -3.19 6.14 9.75
N PRO A 20 -1.87 6.36 9.54
CA PRO A 20 -1.22 6.04 8.27
C PRO A 20 -1.35 4.58 7.84
N LEU A 21 -1.39 3.64 8.80
CA LEU A 21 -1.54 2.22 8.49
C LEU A 21 -2.91 1.93 7.84
N LEU A 22 -3.97 2.55 8.33
CA LEU A 22 -5.31 2.42 7.75
C LEU A 22 -5.36 3.04 6.36
N VAL A 23 -4.81 4.25 6.21
CA VAL A 23 -4.78 4.98 4.94
C VAL A 23 -4.09 4.17 3.84
N VAL A 24 -2.89 3.65 4.11
CA VAL A 24 -2.10 2.87 3.15
C VAL A 24 -2.79 1.55 2.80
N THR A 25 -3.42 0.89 3.77
CA THR A 25 -4.18 -0.35 3.54
C THR A 25 -5.35 -0.11 2.59
N VAL A 26 -6.15 0.93 2.84
CA VAL A 26 -7.29 1.30 1.98
C VAL A 26 -6.82 1.74 0.59
N ALA A 27 -5.76 2.53 0.50
CA ALA A 27 -5.21 3.00 -0.76
C ALA A 27 -4.71 1.86 -1.65
N GLY A 28 -4.02 0.88 -1.07
CA GLY A 28 -3.53 -0.26 -1.81
C GLY A 28 -4.64 -1.26 -2.19
N LEU A 29 -5.68 -1.43 -1.35
CA LEU A 29 -6.89 -2.17 -1.74
C LEU A 29 -7.63 -1.51 -2.90
N ALA A 30 -7.86 -0.19 -2.82
CA ALA A 30 -8.51 0.57 -3.88
C ALA A 30 -7.72 0.50 -5.20
N THR A 31 -6.39 0.55 -5.11
CA THR A 31 -5.49 0.40 -6.27
C THR A 31 -5.55 -1.02 -6.85
N GLY A 32 -5.52 -2.04 -6.00
CA GLY A 32 -5.63 -3.44 -6.42
C GLY A 32 -6.94 -3.71 -7.17
N ILE A 33 -8.06 -3.23 -6.64
CA ILE A 33 -9.37 -3.36 -7.29
C ILE A 33 -9.41 -2.55 -8.60
N ALA A 34 -8.90 -1.31 -8.59
CA ALA A 34 -8.82 -0.46 -9.79
C ALA A 34 -7.89 -1.03 -10.87
N SER A 35 -6.98 -1.95 -10.51
CA SER A 35 -6.08 -2.64 -11.43
C SER A 35 -6.71 -3.90 -12.06
N GLY A 36 -7.93 -4.28 -11.66
CA GLY A 36 -8.63 -5.46 -12.18
C GLY A 36 -8.17 -6.79 -11.57
N LEU A 37 -7.37 -6.76 -10.50
CA LEU A 37 -6.91 -7.94 -9.79
C LEU A 37 -8.05 -8.56 -8.98
N ALA A 38 -8.06 -9.90 -8.89
CA ALA A 38 -9.00 -10.58 -8.00
C ALA A 38 -8.68 -10.24 -6.53
N PRO A 39 -9.66 -10.21 -5.61
CA PRO A 39 -9.41 -9.85 -4.21
C PRO A 39 -8.30 -10.67 -3.54
N LEU A 40 -8.21 -11.96 -3.89
CA LEU A 40 -7.16 -12.85 -3.38
C LEU A 40 -5.76 -12.45 -3.87
N GLU A 41 -5.65 -12.03 -5.13
CA GLU A 41 -4.40 -11.56 -5.72
C GLU A 41 -3.94 -10.23 -5.11
N VAL A 42 -4.90 -9.34 -4.79
CA VAL A 42 -4.60 -8.08 -4.10
C VAL A 42 -3.99 -8.36 -2.72
N VAL A 43 -4.57 -9.28 -1.95
CA VAL A 43 -4.04 -9.66 -0.63
C VAL A 43 -2.66 -10.32 -0.75
N ALA A 44 -2.49 -11.22 -1.73
CA ALA A 44 -1.19 -11.86 -1.98
C ALA A 44 -0.11 -10.85 -2.38
N ALA A 45 -0.44 -9.89 -3.25
CA ALA A 45 0.45 -8.80 -3.65
C ALA A 45 0.81 -7.90 -2.47
N PHE A 46 -0.15 -7.62 -1.58
CA PHE A 46 0.09 -6.92 -0.32
C PHE A 46 1.12 -7.66 0.54
N GLY A 47 0.89 -8.95 0.80
CA GLY A 47 1.80 -9.77 1.61
C GLY A 47 3.21 -9.82 1.03
N LYS A 48 3.32 -9.99 -0.30
CA LYS A 48 4.60 -9.93 -1.01
C LYS A 48 5.30 -8.59 -0.83
N ALA A 49 4.58 -7.48 -1.00
CA ALA A 49 5.13 -6.13 -0.83
C ALA A 49 5.64 -5.88 0.60
N PHE A 50 4.95 -6.41 1.62
CA PHE A 50 5.40 -6.32 3.01
C PHE A 50 6.68 -7.10 3.27
N ILE A 51 6.78 -8.33 2.75
CA ILE A 51 7.99 -9.16 2.90
C ILE A 51 9.16 -8.51 2.16
N THR A 52 8.94 -8.01 0.93
CA THR A 52 9.99 -7.30 0.17
C THR A 52 10.39 -5.98 0.84
N SER A 53 9.47 -5.29 1.51
CA SER A 53 9.80 -4.06 2.24
C SER A 53 10.64 -4.30 3.49
N ARG A 54 10.67 -5.53 4.04
CA ARG A 54 11.56 -5.88 5.18
C ARG A 54 13.04 -5.72 4.85
N TYR A 55 13.43 -5.85 3.58
CA TYR A 55 14.81 -5.60 3.17
C TYR A 55 15.24 -4.14 3.41
N VAL A 56 14.31 -3.18 3.42
CA VAL A 56 14.59 -1.78 3.78
C VAL A 56 15.03 -1.67 5.25
N ALA A 57 14.53 -2.55 6.13
CA ALA A 57 14.93 -2.59 7.52
C ALA A 57 16.36 -3.14 7.73
N ILE A 58 16.89 -3.95 6.79
CA ILE A 58 18.24 -4.52 6.89
C ILE A 58 19.31 -3.43 6.86
N VAL A 59 19.08 -2.34 6.14
CA VAL A 59 19.98 -1.17 6.12
C VAL A 59 20.23 -0.63 7.53
N TRP A 60 19.22 -0.68 8.41
CA TRP A 60 19.32 -0.26 9.81
C TRP A 60 20.06 -1.26 10.73
N LEU A 61 20.33 -2.48 10.27
CA LEU A 61 21.15 -3.45 11.02
C LEU A 61 22.65 -3.30 10.72
N VAL A 62 22.99 -2.66 9.59
CA VAL A 62 24.37 -2.48 9.11
C VAL A 62 24.90 -1.07 9.40
N LEU A 63 24.03 -0.06 9.39
CA LEU A 63 24.32 1.32 9.84
C LEU A 63 24.45 1.40 11.37
#